data_AF-A0A158M684-F1
#
_entry.id   AF-A0A158M684-F1
#
_cell.length_a   1.000
_cell.length_b   1.000
_cell.length_c   1.000
_cell.angle_alpha   90.00
_cell.angle_beta   90.00
_cell.angle_gamma   90.00
#
_symmetry.space_group_name_H-M   'P 1'
#
loop_
_entity.id
_entity.type
_entity.pdbx_description
1 polymer ?
#
loop_
_entity_poly.entity_id
_entity_poly.type
_entity_poly.pdbx_seq_one_letter_code
_entity_poly.pdbx_strand_id
1 'polypeptide(L)'
;MTVVALTDSPLSPVATGALHTLCFTAAKQADNAATHSGQGSFFHTTAGLLGLAEHVIARVATLGGPQALQRLSDVEARLAEEHVYWAPTRRTAAG
;
A
#
# COMPACT_ATOMS: atom_id res chain seq x y z
N MET A 1 15.11 -14.33 -6.09
CA MET A 1 14.38 -13.19 -5.50
C MET A 1 13.07 -13.05 -6.27
N THR A 2 11.93 -13.04 -5.57
CA THR A 2 10.63 -12.88 -6.22
C THR A 2 10.25 -11.41 -6.22
N VAL A 3 10.02 -10.86 -7.41
CA VAL A 3 9.59 -9.46 -7.58
C VAL A 3 8.12 -9.44 -7.98
N VAL A 4 7.33 -8.63 -7.28
CA VAL A 4 5.92 -8.39 -7.59
C VAL A 4 5.75 -6.91 -7.92
N ALA A 5 5.27 -6.60 -9.11
CA ALA A 5 4.95 -5.24 -9.53
C ALA A 5 3.51 -4.89 -9.18
N LEU A 6 3.28 -3.71 -8.59
CA LEU A 6 1.95 -3.12 -8.38
C LEU A 6 1.84 -1.91 -9.30
N THR A 7 0.87 -1.91 -10.22
CA THR A 7 0.78 -0.89 -11.29
C THR A 7 -0.65 -0.74 -11.78
N ASP A 8 -0.95 0.33 -12.51
CA ASP A 8 -2.21 0.53 -13.23
C ASP A 8 -2.19 -0.06 -14.65
N SER A 9 -1.01 -0.49 -15.13
CA SER A 9 -0.85 -1.03 -16.48
C SER A 9 0.10 -2.23 -16.50
N PRO A 10 -0.31 -3.37 -17.11
CA PRO A 10 0.56 -4.54 -17.24
C PRO A 10 1.73 -4.31 -18.21
N LEU A 11 1.67 -3.24 -19.02
CA LEU A 11 2.72 -2.85 -19.95
C LEU A 11 3.65 -1.78 -19.37
N SER A 12 3.48 -1.43 -18.09
CA SER A 12 4.32 -0.42 -17.45
C SER A 12 5.79 -0.91 -17.37
N PRO A 13 6.77 0.00 -17.46
CA PRO A 13 8.18 -0.37 -17.30
C PRO A 13 8.46 -1.11 -15.98
N VAL A 14 7.76 -0.76 -14.89
CA VAL A 14 7.90 -1.41 -13.58
C VAL A 14 7.44 -2.87 -13.57
N ALA A 15 6.56 -3.27 -14.50
CA ALA A 15 6.17 -4.67 -14.68
C ALA A 15 7.26 -5.49 -15.41
N THR A 16 8.22 -4.82 -16.07
CA THR A 16 9.29 -5.52 -16.80
C THR A 16 10.22 -6.22 -15.82
N GLY A 17 10.30 -7.55 -15.91
CA GLY A 17 11.12 -8.38 -15.02
C GLY A 17 10.47 -8.76 -13.70
N ALA A 18 9.23 -8.32 -13.44
CA ALA A 18 8.45 -8.83 -12.31
C ALA A 18 7.95 -10.24 -12.61
N LEU A 19 8.00 -11.13 -11.62
CA LEU A 19 7.45 -12.49 -11.75
C LEU A 19 5.93 -12.46 -11.67
N HIS A 20 5.38 -11.51 -10.92
CA HIS A 20 3.96 -11.29 -10.78
C HIS A 20 3.63 -9.81 -10.91
N THR A 21 2.50 -9.50 -11.52
CA THR A 21 2.00 -8.13 -11.65
C THR A 21 0.58 -8.08 -11.11
N LEU A 22 0.34 -7.20 -10.14
CA LEU A 22 -0.98 -6.90 -9.61
C LEU A 22 -1.42 -5.53 -10.15
N CYS A 23 -2.52 -5.53 -10.90
CA CYS A 23 -3.02 -4.31 -11.52
C CYS A 23 -4.15 -3.68 -10.69
N PHE A 24 -4.14 -2.36 -10.55
CA PHE A 24 -5.29 -1.60 -10.05
C PHE A 24 -5.92 -0.78 -11.17
N THR A 25 -7.24 -0.58 -11.12
CA THR A 25 -7.92 0.28 -12.09
C THR A 25 -7.85 1.71 -11.61
N ALA A 26 -7.15 2.59 -12.33
CA ALA A 26 -7.22 4.03 -12.08
C ALA A 26 -8.63 4.54 -12.42
N ALA A 27 -9.16 5.48 -11.62
CA ALA A 27 -10.55 5.98 -11.75
C ALA A 27 -10.93 6.41 -13.18
N LYS A 28 -9.97 6.95 -13.95
CA LYS A 28 -10.16 7.35 -15.35
C LYS A 28 -10.50 6.20 -16.30
N GLN A 29 -10.07 4.96 -16.01
CA GLN A 29 -10.42 3.78 -16.80
C GLN A 29 -11.81 3.24 -16.44
N ALA A 30 -12.22 3.39 -15.17
CA ALA A 30 -13.52 2.95 -14.69
C ALA A 30 -14.67 3.84 -15.22
N ASP A 31 -14.40 5.14 -15.39
CA ASP A 31 -15.38 6.12 -15.89
C ASP A 31 -15.46 6.24 -17.42
N ASN A 32 -14.79 5.38 -18.20
CA ASN A 32 -14.99 5.37 -19.66
C ASN A 32 -16.39 4.90 -20.10
N ALA A 33 -17.30 4.64 -19.16
CA ALA A 33 -18.75 4.52 -19.41
C ALA A 33 -19.52 5.85 -19.28
N ALA A 34 -18.92 6.94 -18.79
CA ALA A 34 -19.58 8.24 -18.71
C ALA A 34 -18.58 9.40 -18.91
N THR A 35 -18.78 10.10 -20.01
CA THR A 35 -18.12 11.35 -20.40
C THR A 35 -17.92 12.33 -19.23
N HIS A 36 -16.69 12.60 -18.79
CA HIS A 36 -16.26 13.93 -18.35
C HIS A 36 -14.73 14.07 -18.37
N SER A 37 -14.26 14.97 -19.23
CA SER A 37 -12.89 15.45 -19.33
C SER A 37 -12.52 16.31 -18.12
N GLY A 38 -12.21 15.68 -16.99
CA GLY A 38 -11.56 16.31 -15.84
C GLY A 38 -10.17 15.71 -15.65
N GLN A 39 -9.13 16.54 -15.55
CA GLN A 39 -7.79 16.06 -15.18
C GLN A 39 -7.89 15.29 -13.86
N GLY A 40 -7.59 13.99 -13.89
CA GLY A 40 -7.62 13.15 -12.70
C GLY A 40 -6.66 13.71 -11.66
N SER A 41 -7.19 14.17 -10.54
CA SER A 41 -6.40 14.57 -9.37
C SER A 41 -5.50 13.41 -8.93
N PHE A 42 -4.27 13.69 -8.50
CA PHE A 42 -3.29 12.70 -8.00
C PHE A 42 -3.90 11.73 -6.98
N PHE A 43 -4.83 12.22 -6.14
CA PHE A 43 -5.54 11.41 -5.14
C PHE A 43 -6.38 10.28 -5.74
N HIS A 44 -6.95 10.46 -6.93
CA HIS A 44 -7.71 9.40 -7.62
C HIS A 44 -6.79 8.35 -8.26
N THR A 45 -5.52 8.68 -8.50
CA THR A 45 -4.53 7.73 -9.04
C THR A 45 -3.91 6.86 -7.95
N THR A 46 -3.77 7.36 -6.73
CA THR A 46 -3.16 6.61 -5.62
C THR A 46 -4.15 5.77 -4.82
N ALA A 47 -5.43 6.14 -4.78
CA ALA A 47 -6.45 5.38 -4.03
C ALA A 47 -6.55 3.92 -4.48
N GLY A 48 -6.48 3.66 -5.79
CA GLY A 48 -6.50 2.30 -6.33
C GLY A 48 -5.27 1.48 -5.92
N LEU A 49 -4.09 2.09 -5.93
CA LEU A 49 -2.86 1.45 -5.47
C LEU A 49 -2.90 1.15 -3.96
N LEU A 50 -3.38 2.10 -3.16
CA LEU A 50 -3.50 1.94 -1.71
C LEU A 50 -4.46 0.80 -1.36
N GLY A 51 -5.65 0.77 -1.97
CA GLY A 51 -6.62 -0.31 -1.75
C GLY A 51 -6.07 -1.69 -2.17
N LEU A 52 -5.28 -1.76 -3.25
CA LEU A 52 -4.60 -2.98 -3.64
C LEU A 52 -3.55 -3.41 -2.60
N ALA A 53 -2.74 -2.46 -2.09
CA ALA A 53 -1.77 -2.74 -1.05
C ALA A 53 -2.43 -3.24 0.25
N GLU A 54 -3.51 -2.59 0.69
CA GLU A 54 -4.32 -3.02 1.83
C GLU A 54 -4.85 -4.44 1.65
N HIS A 55 -5.35 -4.77 0.45
CA HIS A 55 -5.84 -6.12 0.16
C HIS A 55 -4.72 -7.18 0.25
N VAL A 56 -3.53 -6.86 -0.26
CA VAL A 56 -2.35 -7.74 -0.16
C VAL A 56 -1.96 -7.93 1.31
N ILE A 57 -1.88 -6.85 2.08
CA ILE A 57 -1.57 -6.90 3.52
C ILE A 57 -2.60 -7.78 4.25
N ALA A 58 -3.89 -7.58 4.00
CA ALA A 58 -4.95 -8.35 4.64
C ALA A 58 -4.83 -9.85 4.34
N ARG A 59 -4.52 -10.22 3.09
CA ARG A 59 -4.29 -11.63 2.72
C ARG A 59 -3.04 -12.20 3.39
N VAL A 60 -1.93 -11.46 3.40
CA VAL A 60 -0.69 -11.89 4.05
C VAL A 60 -0.90 -12.08 5.56
N ALA A 61 -1.57 -11.14 6.22
CA ALA A 61 -1.89 -11.24 7.65
C ALA A 61 -2.79 -12.45 7.95
N THR A 62 -3.81 -12.67 7.12
CA THR A 62 -4.76 -13.79 7.28
C THR A 62 -4.06 -15.13 7.07
N LEU A 63 -3.24 -15.27 6.03
CA LEU A 63 -2.55 -16.52 5.69
C LEU A 63 -1.34 -16.79 6.58
N GLY A 64 -0.62 -15.74 7.01
CA GLY A 64 0.57 -15.86 7.84
C GLY A 64 0.28 -16.03 9.33
N GLY A 65 -0.93 -15.70 9.79
CA GLY A 65 -1.39 -15.94 11.15
C GLY A 65 -0.43 -15.38 12.22
N PRO A 66 -0.11 -16.15 13.28
CA PRO A 66 0.78 -15.68 14.36
C PRO A 66 2.18 -15.23 13.90
N GLN A 67 2.73 -15.83 12.84
CA GLN A 67 4.05 -15.44 12.33
C GLN A 67 4.03 -14.05 11.70
N ALA A 68 2.94 -13.69 11.01
CA ALA A 68 2.78 -12.35 10.46
C ALA A 68 2.70 -11.29 11.57
N LEU A 69 2.01 -11.60 12.67
CA LEU A 69 1.93 -10.72 13.84
C LEU A 69 3.29 -10.54 14.52
N GLN A 70 4.03 -11.64 14.75
CA GLN A 70 5.38 -11.54 15.32
C GLN A 70 6.29 -10.69 14.44
N ARG A 71 6.25 -10.90 13.11
CA ARG A 71 7.08 -10.13 12.20
C ARG A 71 6.71 -8.65 12.18
N LEU A 72 5.43 -8.32 12.32
CA LEU A 72 4.96 -6.95 12.46
C LEU A 72 5.53 -6.31 13.74
N SER A 73 5.43 -6.99 14.88
CA SER A 73 6.00 -6.51 16.15
C SER A 73 7.51 -6.28 16.09
N ASP A 74 8.26 -7.16 15.44
CA ASP A 74 9.72 -6.99 15.26
C ASP A 74 10.04 -5.73 14.44
N VAL A 75 9.27 -5.47 13.39
CA VAL A 75 9.45 -4.29 12.53
C VAL A 75 9.09 -3.02 13.31
N GLU A 76 8.02 -3.02 14.09
CA GLU A 76 7.62 -1.90 14.94
C GLU A 76 8.68 -1.58 16.00
N ALA A 77 9.24 -2.60 16.66
CA ALA A 77 10.32 -2.43 17.62
C ALA A 77 11.55 -1.77 16.98
N ARG A 78 11.96 -2.24 15.80
CA ARG A 78 13.08 -1.65 15.06
C ARG A 78 12.80 -0.19 14.65
N LEU A 79 11.61 0.10 14.14
CA LEU A 79 11.24 1.47 13.75
C LEU A 79 11.19 2.43 14.96
N ALA A 80 10.81 1.92 16.13
CA ALA A 80 10.85 2.67 17.39
C ALA A 80 12.30 2.93 17.83
N GLU A 81 13.19 1.94 17.75
CA GLU A 81 14.63 2.11 18.01
C GLU A 81 15.27 3.13 17.07
N GLU A 82 14.86 3.13 15.80
CA GLU A 82 15.31 4.06 14.78
C GLU A 82 14.66 5.46 14.89
N HIS A 83 13.77 5.68 15.87
CA HIS A 83 13.05 6.94 16.11
C HIS A 83 12.31 7.47 14.86
N VAL A 84 11.85 6.56 13.99
CA VAL A 84 11.20 6.89 12.71
C VAL A 84 9.85 7.59 12.92
N TYR A 85 9.17 7.27 14.02
CA TYR A 85 7.95 7.95 14.43
C TYR A 85 8.27 8.99 15.51
N TRP A 86 7.73 10.20 15.36
CA TRP A 86 7.85 11.29 16.32
C TRP A 86 7.66 10.80 17.75
N ALA A 87 8.57 11.20 18.66
CA ALA A 87 8.55 10.82 20.06
C ALA A 87 7.14 10.99 20.66
N PRO A 88 6.67 10.05 21.50
CA PRO A 88 5.36 10.15 22.11
C PRO A 88 5.28 11.48 22.85
N THR A 89 4.35 12.35 22.44
CA THR A 89 3.98 13.51 23.26
C THR A 89 3.55 12.97 24.61
N ARG A 90 4.39 13.11 25.63
CA ARG A 90 4.00 12.83 27.01
C ARG A 90 2.82 13.75 27.29
N ARG A 91 1.63 13.18 27.36
CA ARG A 91 0.49 13.89 27.93
C ARG A 91 0.69 13.93 29.44
N THR A 92 1.46 14.91 29.91
CA THR A 92 1.38 15.35 31.29
C THR A 92 0.05 16.07 31.44
N ALA A 93 -0.90 15.43 32.11
CA ALA A 93 -2.03 16.08 32.75
C ALA A 93 -2.58 15.10 33.80
N ALA A 94 -2.91 15.47 35.02
CA ALA A 94 -2.57 16.57 35.92
C ALA A 94 -3.02 16.04 37.30
N GLY A 95 -2.40 16.51 38.39
CA GLY A 95 -2.70 16.04 39.74
C GLY A 95 -4.12 16.29 40.22
#